data_AF-A0AA36H533-F1
#
_entry.id   AF-A0AA36H533-F1
#
_cell.length_a   1.000
_cell.length_b   1.000
_cell.length_c   1.000
_cell.angle_alpha   90.00
_cell.angle_beta   90.00
_cell.angle_gamma   90.00
#
_symmetry.space_group_name_H-M   'P 1'
#
loop_
_entity.id
_entity.type
_entity.pdbx_description
1 polymer ?
#
loop_
_entity_poly.entity_id
_entity_poly.type
_entity_poly.pdbx_seq_one_letter_code
_entity_poly.pdbx_strand_id
1 'polypeptide(L)'
;MVDAPDFVSLLELRGQDFPRTIDRMYGSRLLTMKRNDENLPKLVVDCRFLAKFSVVIQSSFAKQIQTLHDSNWTSRLPFDITLANFRLDSRLAEIVKRHWFFHYGPPSAKAEFSPHIFAPSLTTKSVADACYVDPAEIMYISWRAKQFLPEVPFKRQSCSPVCE
;
A
#
# COMPACT_ATOMS: atom_id res chain seq x y z
N MET A 1 14.36 -30.19 -15.18
CA MET A 1 15.14 -29.03 -15.66
C MET A 1 14.94 -28.98 -17.15
N VAL A 2 14.01 -28.14 -17.61
CA VAL A 2 13.73 -27.98 -19.04
C VAL A 2 14.54 -26.77 -19.47
N ASP A 3 15.69 -27.03 -20.06
CA ASP A 3 16.54 -26.04 -20.69
C ASP A 3 16.24 -26.10 -22.19
N ALA A 4 15.70 -25.02 -22.75
CA ALA A 4 15.43 -24.91 -24.17
C ALA A 4 16.44 -23.91 -24.74
N PRO A 5 17.54 -24.38 -25.36
CA PRO A 5 18.47 -23.51 -26.05
C PRO A 5 17.73 -22.92 -27.26
N ASP A 6 17.93 -21.63 -27.53
CA ASP A 6 17.44 -20.85 -28.69
C ASP A 6 16.12 -20.07 -28.57
N PHE A 7 15.48 -20.00 -27.39
CA PHE A 7 14.35 -19.08 -27.17
C PHE A 7 14.73 -17.82 -26.38
N VAL A 8 15.60 -16.98 -26.93
CA VAL A 8 15.71 -15.58 -26.50
C VAL A 8 14.77 -14.75 -27.37
N SER A 9 13.48 -14.71 -27.01
CA SER A 9 12.57 -13.74 -27.60
C SER A 9 12.90 -12.36 -27.02
N LEU A 10 13.69 -11.57 -27.75
CA LEU A 10 13.89 -10.14 -27.47
C LEU A 10 12.54 -9.42 -27.65
N LEU A 11 11.82 -9.24 -26.55
CA LEU A 11 10.55 -8.52 -26.55
C LEU A 11 10.86 -7.02 -26.50
N GLU A 12 10.74 -6.35 -27.65
CA GLU A 12 10.95 -4.90 -27.73
C GLU A 12 9.74 -4.16 -27.15
N LEU A 13 9.77 -3.97 -25.83
CA LEU A 13 8.74 -3.26 -25.09
C LEU A 13 9.03 -1.75 -25.17
N ARG A 14 8.11 -0.99 -25.76
CA ARG A 14 8.24 0.47 -25.92
C ARG A 14 7.14 1.20 -25.13
N GLY A 15 7.46 2.39 -24.61
CA GLY A 15 6.49 3.28 -23.98
C GLY A 15 5.80 2.67 -22.75
N GLN A 16 4.48 2.85 -22.64
CA GLN A 16 3.66 2.39 -21.49
C GLN A 16 3.51 0.86 -21.41
N ASP A 17 3.85 0.14 -22.47
CA ASP A 17 3.76 -1.32 -22.50
C ASP A 17 4.92 -1.97 -21.73
N PHE A 18 6.08 -1.31 -21.62
CA PHE A 18 7.19 -1.80 -20.78
C PHE A 18 6.82 -1.81 -19.29
N PRO A 19 6.40 -0.68 -18.67
CA PRO A 19 5.94 -0.69 -17.28
C PRO A 19 4.79 -1.67 -17.04
N ARG A 20 3.79 -1.75 -17.93
CA ARG A 20 2.67 -2.70 -17.80
C ARG A 20 3.11 -4.16 -17.88
N THR A 21 4.08 -4.47 -18.74
CA THR A 21 4.57 -5.84 -18.91
C THR A 21 5.51 -6.22 -17.77
N ILE A 22 6.37 -5.30 -17.32
CA ILE A 22 7.17 -5.48 -16.11
C ILE A 22 6.25 -5.63 -14.89
N ASP A 23 5.19 -4.86 -14.78
CA ASP A 23 4.18 -4.97 -13.72
C ASP A 23 3.30 -6.23 -13.84
N ARG A 24 3.17 -6.84 -15.02
CA ARG A 24 2.48 -8.13 -15.17
C ARG A 24 3.39 -9.34 -14.96
N MET A 25 4.65 -9.25 -15.38
CA MET A 25 5.65 -10.33 -15.36
C MET A 25 6.42 -10.37 -14.04
N TYR A 26 6.85 -9.21 -13.56
CA TYR A 26 7.60 -9.00 -12.32
C TYR A 26 6.81 -8.20 -11.29
N GLY A 27 5.55 -7.88 -11.60
CA GLY A 27 4.65 -7.13 -10.74
C GLY A 27 4.85 -7.51 -9.31
N SER A 28 4.98 -6.47 -8.47
CA SER A 28 5.51 -6.44 -7.11
C SER A 28 5.63 -7.83 -6.47
N ARG A 29 6.74 -8.15 -5.81
CA ARG A 29 6.93 -9.40 -5.07
C ARG A 29 5.69 -9.88 -4.26
N LEU A 30 4.82 -8.97 -3.84
CA LEU A 30 3.43 -9.21 -3.38
C LEU A 30 2.58 -10.13 -4.30
N LEU A 31 2.54 -9.90 -5.63
CA LEU A 31 1.85 -10.74 -6.62
C LEU A 31 2.40 -12.17 -6.60
N THR A 32 3.72 -12.34 -6.55
CA THR A 32 4.36 -13.65 -6.47
C THR A 32 4.05 -14.33 -5.13
N MET A 33 4.20 -13.63 -4.01
CA MET A 33 3.91 -14.14 -2.67
C MET A 33 2.42 -14.54 -2.54
N LYS A 34 1.49 -13.70 -3.02
CA LYS A 34 0.05 -14.01 -3.03
C LYS A 34 -0.30 -15.18 -3.95
N ARG A 35 0.32 -15.30 -5.13
CA ARG A 35 0.15 -16.45 -6.03
C ARG A 35 0.63 -17.76 -5.39
N ASN A 36 1.61 -17.67 -4.49
CA ASN A 36 2.15 -18.80 -3.73
C ASN A 36 1.43 -19.01 -2.38
N ASP A 37 0.30 -18.33 -2.14
CA ASP A 37 -0.48 -18.39 -0.89
C ASP A 37 0.33 -18.02 0.37
N GLU A 38 1.36 -17.17 0.21
CA GLU A 38 2.13 -16.64 1.33
C GLU A 38 1.38 -15.49 2.02
N ASN A 39 1.33 -15.54 3.36
CA ASN A 39 0.75 -14.47 4.17
C ASN A 39 1.64 -13.23 4.12
N LEU A 40 1.17 -12.19 3.44
CA LEU A 40 1.82 -10.89 3.40
C LEU A 40 1.70 -10.18 4.75
N PRO A 41 2.80 -9.58 5.27
CA PRO A 41 2.69 -8.76 6.45
C PRO A 41 1.77 -7.56 6.14
N LYS A 42 0.76 -7.34 6.98
CA LYS A 42 -0.21 -6.27 6.78
C LYS A 42 0.21 -5.03 7.55
N LEU A 43 0.20 -3.88 6.89
CA LEU A 43 0.39 -2.56 7.47
C LEU A 43 -0.94 -1.80 7.47
N VAL A 44 -1.48 -1.54 8.65
CA VAL A 44 -2.69 -0.71 8.78
C VAL A 44 -2.33 0.67 9.30
N VAL A 45 -2.80 1.69 8.57
CA VAL A 45 -2.69 3.10 8.94
C VAL A 45 -4.05 3.56 9.45
N ASP A 46 -4.10 4.00 10.71
CA ASP A 46 -5.34 4.52 11.32
C ASP A 46 -5.60 5.98 10.89
N CYS A 47 -6.63 6.21 10.08
CA CYS A 47 -7.01 7.53 9.57
C CYS A 47 -8.12 8.23 10.37
N ARG A 48 -8.44 7.76 11.59
CA ARG A 48 -9.58 8.25 12.39
C ARG A 48 -9.63 9.77 12.59
N PHE A 49 -8.47 10.42 12.65
CA PHE A 49 -8.37 11.86 12.86
C PHE A 49 -8.09 12.66 11.59
N LEU A 50 -7.83 11.99 10.46
CA LEU A 50 -7.37 12.62 9.22
C LEU A 50 -8.32 13.73 8.74
N ALA A 51 -9.62 13.46 8.70
CA ALA A 51 -10.63 14.43 8.28
C ALA A 51 -10.71 15.67 9.19
N LYS A 52 -10.28 15.54 10.46
CA LYS A 52 -10.32 16.63 11.45
C LYS A 52 -9.08 17.53 11.43
N PHE A 53 -7.99 17.07 10.81
CA PHE A 53 -6.77 17.86 10.72
C PHE A 53 -6.90 19.05 9.77
N SER A 54 -5.95 19.99 9.88
CA SER A 54 -5.85 21.13 8.96
C SER A 54 -5.54 20.65 7.54
N VAL A 55 -5.89 21.47 6.54
CA VAL A 55 -5.64 21.19 5.11
C VAL A 55 -4.16 20.92 4.84
N VAL A 56 -3.27 21.65 5.52
CA VAL A 56 -1.82 21.50 5.38
C VAL A 56 -1.38 20.11 5.85
N ILE A 57 -1.89 19.65 7.00
CA ILE A 57 -1.58 18.33 7.54
C ILE A 57 -2.21 17.24 6.66
N GLN A 58 -3.45 17.42 6.19
CA GLN A 58 -4.11 16.48 5.28
C GLN A 58 -3.33 16.30 3.98
N SER A 59 -2.85 17.39 3.37
CA SER A 59 -2.03 17.33 2.15
C SER A 59 -0.67 16.69 2.41
N SER A 60 -0.01 17.02 3.51
CA SER A 60 1.26 16.39 3.90
C SER A 60 1.09 14.88 4.12
N PHE A 61 0.05 14.48 4.86
CA PHE A 61 -0.28 13.08 5.09
C PHE A 61 -0.56 12.35 3.77
N ALA A 62 -1.38 12.92 2.87
CA ALA A 62 -1.67 12.31 1.59
C ALA A 62 -0.41 12.07 0.75
N LYS A 63 0.54 13.03 0.74
CA LYS A 63 1.84 12.87 0.09
C LYS A 63 2.69 11.76 0.74
N GLN A 64 2.73 11.71 2.07
CA GLN A 64 3.45 10.66 2.80
C GLN A 64 2.91 9.26 2.49
N ILE A 65 1.59 9.09 2.37
CA ILE A 65 0.98 7.82 1.96
C ILE A 65 1.38 7.44 0.53
N GLN A 66 1.42 8.40 -0.39
CA GLN A 66 1.93 8.15 -1.74
C GLN A 66 3.40 7.72 -1.71
N THR A 67 4.26 8.41 -0.97
CA THR A 67 5.67 8.03 -0.80
C THR A 67 5.85 6.66 -0.15
N LEU A 68 5.03 6.33 0.85
CA LEU A 68 5.00 5.02 1.49
C LEU A 68 4.65 3.93 0.46
N HIS A 69 3.59 4.13 -0.33
CA HIS A 69 3.21 3.22 -1.40
C HIS A 69 4.36 2.99 -2.39
N ASP A 70 4.96 4.08 -2.89
CA ASP A 70 6.01 4.00 -3.91
C ASP A 70 7.25 3.28 -3.37
N SER A 71 7.60 3.50 -2.10
CA SER A 71 8.70 2.80 -1.43
C SER A 71 8.39 1.32 -1.18
N ASN A 72 7.15 1.03 -0.77
CA ASN A 72 6.67 -0.33 -0.54
C ASN A 72 6.67 -1.15 -1.84
N TRP A 73 6.30 -0.53 -2.94
CA TRP A 73 6.23 -1.13 -4.27
C TRP A 73 7.56 -1.75 -4.72
N THR A 74 8.67 -1.07 -4.40
CA THR A 74 10.03 -1.53 -4.72
C THR A 74 10.72 -2.27 -3.57
N SER A 75 10.03 -2.50 -2.45
CA SER A 75 10.62 -3.15 -1.27
C SER A 75 10.90 -4.64 -1.51
N ARG A 76 11.98 -5.14 -0.89
CA ARG A 76 12.27 -6.59 -0.82
C ARG A 76 11.27 -7.34 0.06
N LEU A 77 10.68 -6.66 1.04
CA LEU A 77 9.67 -7.18 1.96
C LEU A 77 8.51 -6.19 1.99
N PRO A 78 7.62 -6.26 1.00
CA PRO A 78 6.50 -5.35 0.90
C PRO A 78 5.37 -5.73 1.86
N PHE A 79 4.60 -4.73 2.28
CA PHE A 79 3.41 -4.88 3.12
C PHE A 79 2.13 -4.79 2.29
N ASP A 80 1.09 -5.50 2.73
CA ASP A 80 -0.29 -5.21 2.32
C ASP A 80 -0.81 -4.00 3.10
N ILE A 81 -1.01 -2.87 2.43
CA ILE A 81 -1.33 -1.59 3.09
C ILE A 81 -2.84 -1.39 3.13
N THR A 82 -3.37 -1.07 4.31
CA THR A 82 -4.78 -0.70 4.51
C THR A 82 -4.89 0.64 5.24
N LEU A 83 -5.69 1.57 4.72
CA LEU A 83 -6.07 2.82 5.38
C LEU A 83 -7.43 2.61 6.06
N ALA A 84 -7.38 2.39 7.37
CA ALA A 84 -8.57 2.13 8.21
C ALA A 84 -9.15 3.43 8.77
N ASN A 85 -10.40 3.39 9.22
CA ASN A 85 -11.16 4.56 9.67
C ASN A 85 -11.15 5.71 8.66
N PHE A 86 -10.99 5.40 7.36
CA PHE A 86 -10.82 6.40 6.32
C PHE A 86 -12.18 6.97 5.93
N ARG A 87 -12.48 8.17 6.44
CA ARG A 87 -13.74 8.88 6.18
C ARG A 87 -13.45 10.11 5.34
N LEU A 88 -13.96 10.11 4.11
CA LEU A 88 -13.82 11.22 3.19
C LEU A 88 -14.83 12.32 3.51
N ASP A 89 -14.36 13.56 3.55
CA ASP A 89 -15.18 14.74 3.31
C ASP A 89 -14.87 15.30 1.90
N SER A 90 -15.65 16.30 1.45
CA SER A 90 -15.47 16.89 0.12
C SER A 90 -14.07 17.45 -0.12
N ARG A 91 -13.43 17.98 0.93
CA ARG A 91 -12.11 18.61 0.87
C ARG A 91 -10.98 17.57 0.82
N LEU A 92 -11.04 16.57 1.70
CA LEU A 92 -10.09 15.47 1.76
C LEU A 92 -10.15 14.63 0.47
N ALA A 93 -11.33 14.45 -0.12
CA ALA A 93 -11.48 13.78 -1.41
C ALA A 93 -10.67 14.47 -2.51
N GLU A 94 -10.71 15.81 -2.58
CA GLU A 94 -9.94 16.57 -3.57
C GLU A 94 -8.42 16.52 -3.30
N ILE A 95 -8.01 16.56 -2.04
CA ILE A 95 -6.59 16.42 -1.66
C ILE A 95 -6.06 15.04 -2.07
N VAL A 96 -6.84 14.00 -1.78
CA VAL A 96 -6.49 12.61 -2.06
C VAL A 96 -6.40 12.35 -3.56
N LYS A 97 -7.38 12.81 -4.36
CA LYS A 97 -7.31 12.71 -5.83
C LYS A 97 -6.05 13.35 -6.43
N ARG A 98 -5.58 14.45 -5.85
CA ARG A 98 -4.37 15.15 -6.33
C ARG A 98 -3.05 14.45 -5.99
N HIS A 99 -3.04 13.56 -4.99
CA HIS A 99 -1.80 13.00 -4.44
C HIS A 99 -1.72 11.47 -4.53
N TRP A 100 -2.83 10.75 -4.52
CA TRP A 100 -2.85 9.29 -4.53
C TRP A 100 -2.96 8.74 -5.95
N PHE A 101 -1.86 8.81 -6.68
CA PHE A 101 -1.76 8.32 -8.06
C PHE A 101 -1.95 6.80 -8.14
N PHE A 102 -1.68 6.06 -7.06
CA PHE A 102 -1.98 4.63 -6.99
C PHE A 102 -3.48 4.30 -7.12
N HIS A 103 -4.37 5.25 -6.77
CA HIS A 103 -5.83 5.09 -6.88
C HIS A 103 -6.46 5.88 -8.03
N TYR A 104 -5.95 7.07 -8.32
CA TYR A 104 -6.57 7.97 -9.30
C TYR A 104 -5.77 8.13 -10.58
N GLY A 105 -4.59 7.53 -10.64
CA GLY A 105 -3.66 7.68 -11.75
C GLY A 105 -2.96 9.04 -11.75
N PRO A 106 -1.91 9.19 -12.58
CA PRO A 106 -1.30 10.49 -12.80
C PRO A 106 -2.26 11.42 -13.57
N PRO A 107 -2.21 12.75 -13.35
CA PRO A 107 -3.07 13.71 -14.07
C PRO A 107 -2.94 13.67 -15.60
N SER A 108 -1.84 13.10 -16.11
CA SER A 108 -1.56 12.93 -17.54
C SER A 108 -2.22 11.68 -18.16
N ALA A 109 -2.86 10.81 -17.36
CA ALA A 109 -3.55 9.63 -17.85
C ALA A 109 -4.78 10.04 -18.68
N LYS A 110 -4.72 9.79 -19.99
CA LYS A 110 -5.83 10.07 -20.94
C LYS A 110 -6.87 8.95 -21.03
N ALA A 111 -6.61 7.82 -20.39
CA ALA A 111 -7.47 6.63 -20.40
C ALA A 111 -8.01 6.34 -19.00
N GLU A 112 -9.03 5.48 -18.91
CA GLU A 112 -9.56 4.97 -17.65
C GLU A 112 -8.43 4.30 -16.86
N PHE A 113 -8.07 4.90 -15.72
CA PHE A 113 -7.06 4.35 -14.81
C PHE A 113 -7.71 3.30 -13.92
N SER A 114 -7.14 2.09 -13.93
CA SER A 114 -7.47 1.04 -12.97
C SER A 114 -6.35 0.96 -11.92
N PRO A 115 -6.65 1.13 -10.62
CA PRO A 115 -5.68 0.89 -9.56
C PRO A 115 -5.08 -0.52 -9.66
N HIS A 116 -3.80 -0.63 -9.30
CA HIS A 116 -3.19 -1.95 -9.18
C HIS A 116 -3.85 -2.75 -8.03
N ILE A 117 -3.88 -4.08 -8.12
CA ILE A 117 -4.54 -4.92 -7.10
C ILE A 117 -3.89 -4.85 -5.70
N PHE A 118 -2.69 -4.28 -5.63
CA PHE A 118 -1.93 -4.03 -4.39
C PHE A 118 -1.84 -2.54 -4.05
N ALA A 119 -2.62 -1.70 -4.72
CA ALA A 119 -2.83 -0.33 -4.26
C ALA A 119 -3.42 -0.37 -2.83
N PRO A 120 -2.99 0.52 -1.92
CA PRO A 120 -3.47 0.57 -0.56
C PRO A 120 -4.99 0.54 -0.48
N SER A 121 -5.56 -0.40 0.27
CA SER A 121 -7.01 -0.50 0.40
C SER A 121 -7.56 0.62 1.30
N LEU A 122 -8.73 1.16 0.95
CA LEU A 122 -9.40 2.20 1.73
C LEU A 122 -10.63 1.61 2.41
N THR A 123 -10.78 1.81 3.72
CA THR A 123 -11.96 1.32 4.43
C THR A 123 -12.41 2.27 5.54
N THR A 124 -13.72 2.37 5.70
CA THR A 124 -14.35 3.08 6.83
C THR A 124 -14.37 2.25 8.12
N LYS A 125 -14.04 0.96 8.02
CA LYS A 125 -13.95 0.02 9.15
C LYS A 125 -12.90 0.44 10.16
N SER A 126 -13.08 0.02 11.41
CA SER A 126 -12.07 0.21 12.46
C SER A 126 -10.79 -0.58 12.14
N VAL A 127 -9.69 -0.28 12.83
CA VAL A 127 -8.43 -1.04 12.68
C VAL A 127 -8.67 -2.53 12.97
N ALA A 128 -9.40 -2.85 14.05
CA ALA A 128 -9.70 -4.24 14.42
C ALA A 128 -10.45 -4.99 13.31
N ASP A 129 -11.51 -4.38 12.76
CA ASP A 129 -12.31 -4.98 11.70
C ASP A 129 -11.59 -5.03 10.35
N ALA A 130 -10.65 -4.11 10.12
CA ALA A 130 -9.86 -4.05 8.90
C ALA A 130 -8.78 -5.14 8.86
N CYS A 131 -8.23 -5.55 10.01
CA CYS A 131 -7.17 -6.56 10.07
C CYS A 131 -7.67 -7.99 9.84
N TYR A 132 -8.93 -8.29 10.20
CA TYR A 132 -9.48 -9.66 10.20
C TYR A 132 -8.70 -10.64 11.10
N VAL A 133 -8.15 -10.13 12.20
CA VAL A 133 -7.42 -10.90 13.21
C VAL A 133 -7.94 -10.55 14.60
N ASP A 134 -7.60 -11.37 15.59
CA ASP A 134 -7.90 -11.05 16.99
C ASP A 134 -7.21 -9.71 17.37
N PRO A 135 -7.90 -8.78 18.06
CA PRO A 135 -7.30 -7.54 18.55
C PRO A 135 -5.99 -7.72 19.33
N ALA A 136 -5.79 -8.86 20.01
CA ALA A 136 -4.54 -9.19 20.70
C ALA A 136 -3.34 -9.39 19.75
N GLU A 137 -3.59 -9.60 18.46
CA GLU A 137 -2.57 -9.70 17.41
C GLU A 137 -2.22 -8.35 16.78
N ILE A 138 -2.92 -7.27 17.17
CA ILE A 138 -2.72 -5.93 16.64
C ILE A 138 -1.72 -5.19 17.52
N MET A 139 -0.54 -4.91 16.97
CA MET A 139 0.44 -4.04 17.60
C MET A 139 0.29 -2.62 17.08
N TYR A 140 0.21 -1.62 17.96
CA TYR A 140 0.25 -0.20 17.61
C TYR A 140 1.65 0.37 17.82
N ILE A 141 2.25 0.94 16.78
CA ILE A 141 3.57 1.59 16.81
C ILE A 141 3.46 3.07 17.21
N SER A 142 3.92 3.46 18.40
CA SER A 142 3.94 4.87 18.82
C SER A 142 5.30 5.24 19.40
N TRP A 143 5.73 6.48 19.18
CA TRP A 143 6.92 7.04 19.84
C TRP A 143 6.74 7.18 21.35
N ARG A 144 5.50 7.15 21.86
CA ARG A 144 5.15 7.15 23.29
C ARG A 144 5.05 5.73 23.88
N ALA A 145 5.28 4.69 23.08
CA ALA A 145 5.16 3.32 23.56
C ALA A 145 6.18 3.04 24.66
N LYS A 146 5.75 2.31 25.71
CA LYS A 146 6.61 1.90 26.83
C LYS A 146 7.39 0.60 26.54
N GLN A 147 7.09 -0.05 25.43
CA GLN A 147 7.68 -1.32 25.03
C GLN A 147 8.35 -1.14 23.68
N PHE A 148 9.55 -1.71 23.53
CA PHE A 148 10.21 -1.78 22.24
C PHE A 148 9.50 -2.77 21.32
N LEU A 149 9.68 -2.58 20.02
CA LEU A 149 9.27 -3.59 19.05
C LEU A 149 10.03 -4.90 19.33
N PRO A 150 9.38 -6.06 19.24
CA PRO A 150 10.04 -7.34 19.43
C PRO A 150 11.10 -7.56 18.34
N GLU A 151 12.26 -8.13 18.72
CA GLU A 151 13.36 -8.42 17.79
C GLU A 151 12.99 -9.45 16.73
N VAL A 152 12.15 -10.41 17.12
CA VAL A 152 11.52 -11.35 16.19
C VAL A 152 10.15 -10.78 15.85
N PRO A 153 9.89 -10.43 14.58
CA PRO A 153 8.54 -10.07 14.18
C PRO A 153 7.63 -11.22 14.57
N PHE A 154 6.52 -10.94 15.25
CA PHE A 154 5.47 -11.95 15.39
C PHE A 154 5.18 -12.51 13.99
N LYS A 155 4.75 -13.77 13.87
CA LYS A 155 4.22 -14.32 12.61
C LYS A 155 2.96 -13.55 12.10
N ARG A 156 2.71 -12.35 12.60
CA ARG A 156 1.43 -11.63 12.71
C ARG A 156 1.61 -10.16 12.34
N GLN A 157 0.52 -9.58 11.86
CA GLN A 157 0.39 -8.30 11.17
C GLN A 157 0.81 -7.09 12.03
N SER A 158 1.50 -6.10 11.45
CA SER A 158 2.00 -4.91 12.15
C SER A 158 1.17 -3.66 11.82
N CYS A 159 0.49 -3.05 12.80
CA CYS A 159 -0.28 -1.83 12.59
C CYS A 159 0.50 -0.60 13.06
N SER A 160 0.70 0.39 12.19
CA SER A 160 1.41 1.60 12.56
C SER A 160 0.42 2.76 12.64
N PRO A 161 0.06 3.28 13.83
CA PRO A 161 -0.63 4.55 13.93
C PRO A 161 0.35 5.64 13.50
N VAL A 162 0.12 6.19 12.32
CA VAL A 162 0.74 7.44 11.92
C VAL A 162 -0.03 8.55 12.63
N CYS A 163 0.66 9.18 13.60
CA CYS A 163 0.33 10.42 14.33
C CYS A 163 -0.39 10.31 15.69
N GLU A 164 0.38 10.59 16.76
CA GLU A 164 0.05 11.59 17.80
C GLU A 164 1.22 12.54 17.98
#